data_AF-A0A377W0B4-F1
#
_entry.id   AF-A0A377W0B4-F1
#
_cell.length_a   1.000
_cell.length_b   1.000
_cell.length_c   1.000
_cell.angle_alpha   90.00
_cell.angle_beta   90.00
_cell.angle_gamma   90.00
#
_symmetry.space_group_name_H-M   'P 1'
#
loop_
_entity.id
_entity.type
_entity.pdbx_description
1 polymer ?
#
loop_
_entity_poly.entity_id
_entity_poly.type
_entity_poly.pdbx_seq_one_letter_code
_entity_poly.pdbx_strand_id
1 'polypeptide(L)' 'MVLFAAIRERLVVADVPAPFRGNAIALITAGLMSLAFMGFSGLVKL' A
#
# COMPACT_ATOMS: atom_id res chain seq x y z
N MET A 1 5.53 -10.72 3.97
CA MET A 1 4.46 -10.45 4.96
C MET A 1 4.72 -9.21 5.82
N VAL A 2 5.98 -8.80 6.06
CA VAL A 2 6.31 -7.64 6.93
C VAL A 2 5.76 -6.30 6.40
N LEU A 3 5.91 -6.02 5.10
CA LEU A 3 5.47 -4.75 4.50
C LEU A 3 3.95 -4.52 4.61
N PHE A 4 3.15 -5.55 4.32
CA PHE A 4 1.69 -5.49 4.46
C PHE A 4 1.24 -5.34 5.93
N ALA A 5 1.94 -5.98 6.86
CA ALA A 5 1.66 -5.83 8.30
C ALA A 5 1.92 -4.38 8.76
N ALA A 6 3.07 -3.80 8.39
CA ALA A 6 3.41 -2.42 8.73
C ALA A 6 2.42 -1.40 8.15
N ILE A 7 1.95 -1.62 6.91
CA ILE A 7 0.93 -0.76 6.29
C ILE A 7 -0.39 -0.84 7.06
N ARG A 8 -0.84 -2.04 7.45
CA ARG A 8 -2.07 -2.19 8.24
C ARG A 8 -1.98 -1.52 9.59
N GLU A 9 -0.85 -1.65 10.27
CA GLU A 9 -0.62 -1.01 11.57
C GLU A 9 -0.68 0.52 11.45
N ARG A 10 -0.05 1.10 10.42
CA ARG A 10 -0.19 2.54 10.13
C ARG A 10 -1.62 2.96 9.78
N LEU A 11 -2.37 2.11 9.08
CA LEU A 11 -3.75 2.40 8.68
C LEU A 11 -4.71 2.45 9.87
N VAL A 12 -4.44 1.69 10.93
CA VAL A 12 -5.26 1.67 12.15
C VAL A 12 -5.16 3.00 12.90
N VAL A 13 -4.01 3.66 12.83
CA VAL A 13 -3.77 4.96 13.47
C VAL A 13 -4.07 6.14 12.53
N ALA A 14 -4.32 5.87 11.25
CA ALA A 14 -4.59 6.91 10.25
C ALA A 14 -6.06 7.35 10.27
N ASP A 15 -6.29 8.66 10.14
CA ASP A 15 -7.63 9.23 9.98
C ASP A 15 -8.19 8.95 8.59
N VAL A 16 -8.77 7.76 8.42
CA VAL A 16 -9.46 7.36 7.19
C VAL A 16 -10.95 7.72 7.30
N PRO A 17 -11.52 8.49 6.34
CA PRO A 17 -12.95 8.80 6.31
C PRO A 17 -13.80 7.52 6.28
N ALA A 18 -14.96 7.53 6.94
CA ALA A 18 -15.83 6.36 7.08
C ALA A 18 -16.09 5.56 5.78
N PRO A 19 -16.30 6.19 4.61
CA PRO A 19 -16.53 5.46 3.34
C PRO A 19 -15.33 4.64 2.86
N PHE A 20 -14.11 5.01 3.27
CA PHE A 20 -12.87 4.40 2.78
C PHE A 20 -12.26 3.39 3.76
N ARG A 21 -12.83 3.23 4.96
CA ARG A 21 -12.33 2.28 5.97
C ARG A 21 -12.49 0.83 5.51
N GLY A 22 -11.57 -0.04 5.92
CA GLY A 22 -11.61 -1.47 5.60
C GLY A 22 -11.00 -1.80 4.24
N ASN A 23 -11.79 -2.38 3.32
CA ASN A 23 -11.26 -2.91 2.05
C ASN A 23 -10.87 -1.84 1.05
N ALA A 24 -11.55 -0.69 1.02
CA ALA A 24 -11.27 0.36 0.04
C ALA A 24 -9.83 0.89 0.19
N ILE A 25 -9.43 1.28 1.40
CA ILE A 25 -8.06 1.73 1.68
C ILE A 25 -7.01 0.63 1.50
N ALA A 26 -7.36 -0.64 1.75
CA ALA A 26 -6.47 -1.77 1.51
C ALA A 26 -6.16 -1.96 0.01
N LEU A 27 -7.17 -1.80 -0.85
CA LEU A 27 -6.99 -1.87 -2.31
C LEU A 27 -6.19 -0.67 -2.85
N ILE A 28 -6.43 0.53 -2.33
CA ILE A 28 -5.68 1.74 -2.69
C ILE A 28 -4.19 1.56 -2.35
N THR A 29 -3.89 1.15 -1.13
CA THR A 29 -2.50 0.94 -0.68
C THR A 29 -1.81 -0.18 -1.46
N ALA A 30 -2.53 -1.26 -1.81
CA ALA A 30 -2.01 -2.31 -2.68
C ALA A 30 -1.69 -1.80 -4.10
N GLY A 31 -2.56 -0.96 -4.68
CA GLY A 31 -2.32 -0.33 -5.98
C GLY A 31 -1.11 0.60 -5.97
N LEU A 32 -0.98 1.44 -4.95
CA LEU A 32 0.18 2.32 -4.76
C LEU A 32 1.48 1.53 -4.59
N MET A 33 1.43 0.43 -3.84
CA MET A 33 2.55 -0.49 -3.70
C MET A 33 2.96 -1.07 -5.06
N SER A 34 2.01 -1.53 -5.88
CA SER A 34 2.28 -2.03 -7.23
C SER A 34 3.00 -1.00 -8.10
N LEU A 35 2.55 0.26 -8.08
CA LEU A 35 3.23 1.35 -8.80
C LEU A 35 4.67 1.57 -8.30
N ALA A 36 4.87 1.58 -6.98
CA ALA A 36 6.19 1.73 -6.39
C ALA A 36 7.14 0.59 -6.80
N PHE A 37 6.63 -0.66 -6.86
CA PHE A 37 7.40 -1.80 -7.34
C PHE A 37 7.69 -1.73 -8.85
N MET A 38 6.72 -1.29 -9.66
CA MET A 38 6.96 -1.07 -11.09
C MET A 38 8.03 -0.01 -11.36
N GLY A 39 8.20 0.98 -10.49
CA GLY A 39 9.29 1.95 -10.55
C GLY A 39 10.70 1.30 -10.49
N PHE A 40 10.84 0.11 -9.92
CA PHE A 40 12.09 -0.64 -9.90
C PHE A 40 12.33 -1.49 -11.15
N SER A 41 11.32 -1.67 -12.02
CA SER A 41 11.37 -2.53 -13.21
C SER A 41 12.42 -2.13 -14.26
N GLY A 42 12.96 -0.90 -14.18
CA GLY A 42 14.02 -0.40 -15.06
C GLY A 42 15.38 -0.18 -14.39
N LEU A 43 15.53 -0.50 -13.10
CA LEU A 43 16.70 -0.13 -12.30
C LEU A 43 17.87 -1.12 -12.47
N VAL A 44 17.62 -2.32 -12.99
CA VAL A 44 18.65 -3.32 -13.32
C VAL A 44 18.52 -3.69 -14.80
N LYS A 45 19.40 -3.15 -15.64
CA LYS A 45 19.72 -3.74 -16.95
C LYS A 45 20.76 -4.83 -16.71
N LEU A 46 20.45 -6.06 -17.14
CA LEU A 46 21.44 -7.14 -17.23
C LEU A 46 22.42 -6.83 -18.38
#